data_AF-A0A931RUD6-F1
#
_entry.id   AF-A0A931RUD6-F1
#
_cell.length_a   1.000
_cell.length_b   1.000
_cell.length_c   1.000
_cell.angle_alpha   90.00
_cell.angle_beta   90.00
_cell.angle_gamma   90.00
#
_symmetry.space_group_name_H-M   'P 1'
#
loop_
_entity.id
_entity.type
_entity.pdbx_description
1 polymer ?
#
loop_
_entity_poly.entity_id
_entity_poly.type
_entity_poly.pdbx_seq_one_letter_code
_entity_poly.pdbx_strand_id
1 'polypeptide(L)'
;MGSLTHLLSRNSSKPLTPQPSAPTKAKPETQGHCKWAVIESDILGGEEILYVADPRYLAEAQQEEPSLVTYLLEEVAALADLKDDADALRRIHRIKKEFGGLVRRQPQEPRQAFKRFMDLSDAHRLKNE
;
A
#
# COMPACT_ATOMS: atom_id res chain seq x y z
N MET A 1 29.91 -7.19 -9.40
CA MET A 1 28.75 -6.44 -8.87
C MET A 1 27.52 -7.07 -9.49
N GLY A 2 26.89 -7.99 -8.75
CA GLY A 2 25.96 -9.01 -9.26
C GLY A 2 24.55 -8.50 -9.53
N SER A 3 23.90 -9.19 -10.46
CA SER A 3 22.69 -8.84 -11.21
C SER A 3 21.39 -9.16 -10.46
N LEU A 4 20.40 -8.28 -10.61
CA LEU A 4 19.04 -8.33 -10.04
C LEU A 4 18.10 -9.24 -10.85
N THR A 5 18.10 -10.54 -10.57
CA THR A 5 17.05 -11.45 -11.07
C THR A 5 16.87 -12.59 -10.08
N HIS A 6 15.63 -13.05 -9.91
CA HIS A 6 15.10 -13.99 -8.90
C HIS A 6 14.50 -13.23 -7.69
N LEU A 7 13.20 -13.27 -7.39
CA LEU A 7 12.22 -14.34 -7.52
C LEU A 7 10.80 -13.81 -7.84
N LEU A 8 10.16 -14.37 -8.86
CA LEU A 8 8.70 -14.43 -8.97
C LEU A 8 8.34 -15.92 -8.97
N SER A 9 8.03 -16.46 -7.80
CA SER A 9 7.52 -17.83 -7.66
C SER A 9 6.03 -17.84 -8.03
N ARG A 10 5.72 -18.16 -9.30
CA ARG A 10 4.36 -18.52 -9.69
C ARG A 10 4.12 -19.99 -9.39
N ASN A 11 3.09 -20.21 -8.59
CA ASN A 11 2.48 -21.49 -8.32
C ASN A 11 2.02 -22.13 -9.65
N SER A 12 2.58 -23.27 -10.04
CA SER A 12 2.03 -24.13 -11.08
C SER A 12 2.56 -25.55 -10.88
N SER A 13 1.62 -26.43 -10.58
CA SER A 13 1.78 -27.86 -10.34
C SER A 13 2.58 -28.56 -11.45
N LYS A 14 3.53 -29.42 -11.05
CA LYS A 14 4.35 -30.30 -11.90
C LYS A 14 3.47 -31.24 -12.76
N PRO A 15 4.00 -31.79 -13.87
CA PRO A 15 4.69 -33.09 -13.79
C PRO A 15 6.06 -33.15 -14.49
N LEU A 16 6.87 -34.15 -14.08
CA LEU A 16 8.26 -34.43 -14.43
C LEU A 16 8.50 -34.84 -15.90
N THR A 17 9.62 -34.40 -16.53
CA THR A 17 10.71 -35.23 -17.13
C THR A 17 11.79 -34.37 -17.84
N PRO A 18 13.03 -34.87 -18.08
CA PRO A 18 14.24 -34.05 -18.22
C PRO A 18 14.72 -33.76 -19.67
N GLN A 19 15.21 -32.53 -19.92
CA GLN A 19 16.28 -32.00 -20.84
C GLN A 19 16.43 -32.53 -22.31
N PRO A 20 17.18 -31.87 -23.26
CA PRO A 20 17.90 -30.57 -23.23
C PRO A 20 17.79 -29.65 -24.50
N SER A 21 18.09 -28.35 -24.27
CA SER A 21 18.82 -27.37 -25.14
C SER A 21 18.27 -26.74 -26.45
N ALA A 22 18.17 -25.39 -26.37
CA ALA A 22 18.52 -24.34 -27.36
C ALA A 22 17.42 -23.81 -28.32
N PRO A 23 17.56 -22.57 -28.87
CA PRO A 23 17.04 -21.34 -28.30
C PRO A 23 15.98 -20.73 -29.22
N THR A 24 14.70 -20.85 -28.86
CA THR A 24 13.63 -20.25 -29.65
C THR A 24 13.46 -18.79 -29.23
N LYS A 25 13.69 -17.88 -30.20
CA LYS A 25 13.33 -16.46 -30.16
C LYS A 25 12.09 -16.21 -29.29
N ALA A 26 12.29 -15.63 -28.11
CA ALA A 26 11.20 -15.24 -27.23
C ALA A 26 10.35 -14.17 -27.94
N LYS A 27 9.17 -14.60 -28.36
CA LYS A 27 8.08 -13.77 -28.86
C LYS A 27 7.74 -12.74 -27.76
N PRO A 28 7.45 -11.46 -28.09
CA PRO A 28 7.02 -10.50 -27.08
C PRO A 28 5.67 -10.99 -26.56
N GLU A 29 5.66 -11.59 -25.37
CA GLU A 29 4.43 -12.04 -24.74
C GLU A 29 3.62 -10.80 -24.35
N THR A 30 2.42 -10.80 -24.92
CA THR A 30 1.34 -9.85 -24.77
C THR A 30 1.19 -9.39 -23.32
N GLN A 31 1.07 -8.08 -23.12
CA GLN A 31 0.76 -7.42 -21.85
C GLN A 31 -0.46 -8.07 -21.18
N GLY A 32 -0.21 -9.03 -20.28
CA GLY A 32 -1.23 -9.55 -19.39
C GLY A 32 -1.54 -8.49 -18.35
N HIS A 33 -2.79 -8.01 -18.33
CA HIS A 33 -3.27 -7.14 -17.25
C HIS A 33 -3.21 -7.91 -15.92
N CYS A 34 -2.15 -7.72 -15.13
CA CYS A 34 -2.06 -8.31 -13.79
C CYS A 34 -3.14 -7.69 -12.90
N LYS A 35 -4.08 -8.52 -12.41
CA LYS A 35 -5.17 -8.11 -11.53
C LYS A 35 -4.66 -7.70 -10.13
N TRP A 36 -3.68 -8.44 -9.61
CA TRP A 36 -2.93 -8.17 -8.38
C TRP A 36 -1.49 -8.68 -8.52
N ALA A 37 -0.62 -8.30 -7.59
CA ALA A 37 0.76 -8.74 -7.50
C ALA A 37 1.17 -8.93 -6.04
N VAL A 38 2.02 -9.92 -5.78
CA VAL A 38 2.72 -10.05 -4.50
C VAL A 38 4.07 -9.36 -4.64
N ILE A 39 4.38 -8.47 -3.69
CA ILE A 39 5.57 -7.62 -3.72
C ILE A 39 6.31 -7.78 -2.40
N GLU A 40 7.59 -8.14 -2.46
CA GLU A 40 8.49 -8.08 -1.30
C GLU A 40 8.90 -6.62 -1.05
N SER A 41 8.81 -6.18 0.20
CA SER A 41 9.13 -4.80 0.58
C SER A 41 10.31 -4.71 1.54
N ASP A 42 11.44 -4.20 1.05
CA ASP A 42 12.63 -3.92 1.86
C ASP A 42 12.34 -2.96 3.02
N ILE A 43 11.46 -1.97 2.79
CA ILE A 43 11.06 -0.97 3.80
C ILE A 43 10.38 -1.65 4.99
N LEU A 44 9.60 -2.70 4.72
CA LEU A 44 8.89 -3.50 5.72
C LEU A 44 9.74 -4.67 6.25
N GLY A 45 11.05 -4.69 5.97
CA GLY A 45 11.95 -5.74 6.46
C GLY A 45 11.88 -7.04 5.66
N GLY A 46 11.53 -6.96 4.37
CA GLY A 46 11.38 -8.12 3.49
C GLY A 46 10.01 -8.79 3.59
N GLU A 47 9.01 -8.14 4.20
CA GLU A 47 7.65 -8.66 4.22
C GLU A 47 7.01 -8.60 2.83
N GLU A 48 6.29 -9.66 2.47
CA GLU A 48 5.46 -9.72 1.27
C GLU A 48 4.12 -9.01 1.50
N ILE A 49 3.70 -8.19 0.54
CA ILE A 49 2.41 -7.51 0.54
C ILE A 49 1.64 -7.83 -0.73
N LEU A 50 0.31 -7.84 -0.61
CA LEU A 50 -0.58 -8.06 -1.74
C LEU A 50 -1.02 -6.72 -2.32
N TYR A 51 -0.52 -6.37 -3.50
CA TYR A 51 -0.91 -5.18 -4.24
C TYR A 51 -2.07 -5.49 -5.19
N VAL A 52 -3.20 -4.79 -5.05
CA VAL A 52 -4.40 -4.97 -5.88
C VAL A 52 -4.66 -3.70 -6.67
N ALA A 53 -4.64 -3.81 -8.00
CA ALA A 53 -4.78 -2.65 -8.89
C ALA A 53 -6.22 -2.13 -8.96
N ASP A 54 -7.21 -3.03 -8.92
CA ASP A 54 -8.63 -2.69 -8.99
C ASP A 54 -9.40 -3.37 -7.84
N PRO A 55 -10.16 -2.61 -7.02
CA PRO A 55 -10.93 -3.15 -5.89
C PRO A 55 -11.87 -4.29 -6.25
N ARG A 56 -12.31 -4.40 -7.51
CA ARG A 56 -13.16 -5.51 -7.98
C ARG A 56 -12.51 -6.88 -7.82
N TYR A 57 -11.18 -6.95 -7.78
CA TYR A 57 -10.43 -8.20 -7.59
C TYR A 57 -10.00 -8.43 -6.14
N LEU A 58 -10.36 -7.55 -5.20
CA LEU A 58 -9.91 -7.65 -3.80
C LEU A 58 -10.34 -8.96 -3.14
N ALA A 59 -11.60 -9.37 -3.33
CA ALA A 59 -12.09 -10.63 -2.77
C ALA A 59 -11.40 -11.87 -3.37
N GLU A 60 -11.16 -11.87 -4.69
CA GLU A 60 -10.44 -12.94 -5.39
C GLU A 60 -8.99 -13.03 -4.88
N ALA A 61 -8.31 -11.87 -4.78
CA ALA A 61 -6.92 -11.79 -4.35
C ALA A 61 -6.73 -12.19 -2.88
N GLN A 62 -7.66 -11.81 -1.99
CA GLN A 62 -7.62 -12.21 -0.58
C GLN A 62 -7.94 -13.69 -0.36
N GLN A 63 -8.71 -14.30 -1.27
CA GLN A 63 -8.97 -15.74 -1.21
C GLN A 63 -7.74 -16.55 -1.62
N GLU A 64 -6.97 -16.07 -2.60
CA GLU A 64 -5.71 -16.71 -3.01
C GLU A 64 -4.57 -16.47 -2.02
N GLU A 65 -4.48 -15.26 -1.46
CA GLU A 65 -3.39 -14.85 -0.56
C GLU A 65 -3.94 -14.32 0.79
N PRO A 66 -4.59 -15.17 1.61
CA PRO A 66 -5.32 -14.74 2.81
C PRO A 66 -4.41 -14.25 3.95
N SER A 67 -3.12 -14.60 3.93
CA SER A 67 -2.14 -14.22 4.95
C SER A 67 -1.47 -12.88 4.69
N LEU A 68 -1.62 -12.31 3.49
CA LEU A 68 -0.91 -11.10 3.09
C LEU A 68 -1.71 -9.84 3.38
N VAL A 69 -1.01 -8.80 3.81
CA VAL A 69 -1.63 -7.47 3.97
C VAL A 69 -1.89 -6.89 2.60
N THR A 70 -3.16 -6.61 2.30
CA THR A 70 -3.60 -6.05 1.02
C THR A 70 -3.34 -4.55 0.96
N TYR A 71 -2.91 -4.02 -0.18
CA TYR A 71 -2.87 -2.59 -0.48
C TYR A 71 -3.50 -2.32 -1.85
N LEU A 72 -4.49 -1.43 -1.88
CA LEU A 72 -5.05 -0.91 -3.12
C LEU A 72 -4.14 0.15 -3.74
N LEU A 73 -4.24 0.34 -5.05
CA LEU A 73 -3.52 1.39 -5.77
C LEU A 73 -3.71 2.78 -5.13
N GLU A 74 -4.93 3.13 -4.73
CA GLU A 74 -5.23 4.42 -4.09
C GLU A 74 -4.52 4.58 -2.73
N GLU A 75 -4.36 3.49 -1.98
CA GLU A 75 -3.67 3.49 -0.70
C GLU A 75 -2.17 3.68 -0.91
N VAL A 76 -1.59 2.99 -1.90
CA VAL A 76 -0.19 3.18 -2.29
C VAL A 76 0.05 4.63 -2.73
N ALA A 77 -0.86 5.21 -3.50
CA ALA A 77 -0.78 6.62 -3.89
C ALA A 77 -0.85 7.56 -2.67
N ALA A 78 -1.66 7.25 -1.66
CA ALA A 78 -1.71 8.03 -0.41
C ALA A 78 -0.40 7.90 0.41
N LEU A 79 0.28 6.76 0.32
CA LEU A 79 1.56 6.51 1.00
C LEU A 79 2.77 7.10 0.26
N ALA A 80 2.63 7.48 -1.01
CA ALA A 80 3.72 8.04 -1.80
C ALA A 80 4.30 9.33 -1.18
N ASP A 81 3.47 10.11 -0.47
CA ASP A 81 3.89 11.31 0.27
C ASP A 81 4.81 10.97 1.47
N LEU A 82 4.82 9.71 1.92
CA LEU A 82 5.60 9.22 3.07
C LEU A 82 6.77 8.32 2.64
N LYS A 83 7.12 8.29 1.35
CA LYS A 83 8.15 7.39 0.80
C LYS A 83 9.51 7.48 1.51
N ASP A 84 9.84 8.66 2.06
CA ASP A 84 11.09 8.94 2.74
C ASP A 84 11.02 8.68 4.27
N ASP A 85 9.84 8.40 4.82
CA ASP A 85 9.60 8.07 6.23
C ASP A 85 9.27 6.58 6.39
N ALA A 86 10.32 5.76 6.39
CA ALA A 86 10.21 4.31 6.54
C ALA A 86 9.52 3.90 7.85
N ASP A 87 9.71 4.66 8.93
CA ASP A 87 9.10 4.34 10.23
C ASP A 87 7.60 4.62 10.23
N ALA A 88 7.14 5.70 9.56
CA ALA A 88 5.72 5.93 9.34
C ALA A 88 5.09 4.81 8.50
N LEU A 89 5.75 4.38 7.42
CA LEU A 89 5.26 3.28 6.58
C LEU A 89 5.14 1.97 7.37
N ARG A 90 6.14 1.63 8.20
CA ARG A 90 6.09 0.46 9.09
C ARG A 90 4.95 0.54 10.11
N ARG A 91 4.74 1.71 10.72
CA ARG A 91 3.62 1.92 11.67
C ARG A 91 2.27 1.72 10.99
N ILE A 92 2.08 2.30 9.81
CA ILE A 92 0.83 2.16 9.04
C ILE A 92 0.62 0.69 8.66
N HIS A 93 1.67 0.01 8.20
CA HIS A 93 1.62 -1.41 7.88
C HIS A 93 1.20 -2.26 9.09
N ARG A 94 1.81 -2.02 10.24
CA ARG A 94 1.45 -2.71 11.48
C ARG A 94 -0.01 -2.49 11.87
N ILE A 95 -0.49 -1.25 11.82
CA ILE A 95 -1.91 -0.93 12.10
C ILE A 95 -2.82 -1.69 11.11
N LYS A 96 -2.46 -1.73 9.83
CA LYS A 96 -3.25 -2.42 8.83
C LYS A 96 -3.31 -3.93 9.07
N LYS A 97 -2.18 -4.53 9.44
CA LYS A 97 -2.05 -5.95 9.79
C LYS A 97 -2.85 -6.32 11.04
N GLU A 98 -2.86 -5.46 12.06
CA GLU A 98 -3.56 -5.71 13.32
C GLU A 98 -5.08 -5.46 13.24
N PHE A 99 -5.51 -4.44 12.48
CA PHE A 99 -6.90 -3.95 12.51
C PHE A 99 -7.69 -4.13 11.21
N GLY A 100 -7.05 -4.49 10.09
CA GLY A 100 -7.72 -4.69 8.79
C GLY A 100 -8.31 -3.42 8.16
N GLY A 101 -7.75 -2.24 8.48
CA GLY A 101 -8.25 -0.94 8.02
C GLY A 101 -7.81 -0.51 6.61
N LEU A 102 -8.39 0.58 6.11
CA LEU A 102 -8.00 1.24 4.86
C LEU A 102 -7.14 2.48 5.14
N VAL A 103 -6.10 2.68 4.35
CA VAL A 103 -5.29 3.91 4.33
C VAL A 103 -6.03 4.93 3.48
N ARG A 104 -6.31 6.11 4.06
CA ARG A 104 -6.89 7.22 3.33
C ARG A 104 -5.97 8.41 3.39
N ARG A 105 -5.87 9.16 2.28
CA ARG A 105 -5.22 10.46 2.29
C ARG A 105 -6.04 11.39 3.18
N GLN A 106 -5.39 12.02 4.14
CA GLN A 106 -6.05 13.08 4.90
C GLN A 106 -6.31 14.24 3.93
N PRO A 107 -7.56 14.73 3.78
CA PRO A 107 -7.78 15.95 3.05
C PRO A 107 -6.95 17.03 3.73
N GLN A 108 -6.08 17.70 2.97
CA GLN A 108 -5.46 18.93 3.46
C GLN A 108 -6.58 19.94 3.61
N GLU A 109 -7.25 19.96 4.76
CA GLU A 109 -8.07 21.10 5.11
C GLU A 109 -7.13 22.31 5.11
N PRO A 110 -7.46 23.39 4.39
CA PRO A 110 -6.77 24.64 4.61
C PRO A 110 -6.96 24.91 6.10
N ARG A 111 -5.85 25.04 6.84
CA ARG A 111 -5.86 25.44 8.25
C ARG A 111 -6.78 26.65 8.38
N GLN A 112 -8.05 26.45 8.71
CA GLN A 112 -8.91 27.53 9.13
C GLN A 112 -8.30 27.98 10.44
N ALA A 113 -7.61 29.10 10.35
CA ALA A 113 -7.04 29.81 11.45
C ALA A 113 -8.05 29.80 12.58
N PHE A 114 -7.60 29.33 13.75
CA PHE A 114 -8.22 29.55 15.04
C PHE A 114 -8.92 30.92 15.06
N LYS A 115 -10.24 30.96 14.85
CA LYS A 115 -11.06 32.02 15.43
C LYS A 115 -11.32 31.58 16.86
N ARG A 116 -10.37 31.89 17.73
CA ARG A 116 -10.63 32.10 19.14
C ARG A 116 -11.82 33.06 19.21
N PHE A 117 -13.01 32.56 19.48
CA PHE A 117 -14.02 33.35 20.17
C PHE A 117 -13.51 33.53 21.61
N MET A 118 -12.55 34.43 21.78
CA MET A 118 -12.49 35.19 23.03
C MET A 118 -13.58 36.24 22.89
N ASP A 119 -14.77 35.91 23.38
CA ASP A 119 -15.75 36.91 23.73
C ASP A 119 -15.19 37.65 24.95
N LEU A 120 -14.35 38.65 24.70
CA LEU A 120 -13.81 39.58 25.70
C LEU A 120 -14.77 40.76 25.94
N SER A 121 -16.05 40.59 25.59
CA SER A 121 -17.05 41.66 25.66
C SER A 121 -17.73 41.79 27.04
N ASP A 122 -17.54 40.85 27.97
CA ASP A 122 -18.10 40.93 29.33
C ASP A 122 -17.12 41.45 30.40
N ALA A 123 -15.97 42.00 30.01
CA ALA A 123 -15.04 42.62 30.96
C ALA A 123 -15.32 44.11 31.24
N HIS A 124 -16.34 44.72 30.62
CA HIS A 124 -16.64 46.15 30.79
C HIS A 124 -18.14 46.45 30.90
N ARG A 125 -18.87 45.76 31.78
CA ARG A 125 -20.18 46.26 32.23
C ARG A 125 -20.59 45.66 33.58
N LEU A 126 -20.12 46.27 34.66
CA LEU A 126 -20.75 46.38 36.00
C LEU A 126 -19.70 46.82 37.04
N LYS A 127 -19.08 47.97 36.77
CA LYS A 127 -18.77 48.95 37.81
C LYS A 127 -19.58 50.16 37.42
N ASN A 128 -20.47 50.59 38.31
CA ASN A 128 -21.51 51.61 38.15
C ASN A 128 -22.89 51.03 37.79
N GLU A 129 -23.49 50.31 38.74
CA GLU A 129 -24.74 50.77 39.38
C GLU A 129 -24.76 50.30 40.83
#